data_AF-A0A8S3BVS8-F1
#
_entry.id   AF-A0A8S3BVS8-F1
#
_cell.length_a   1.000
_cell.length_b   1.000
_cell.length_c   1.000
_cell.angle_alpha   90.00
_cell.angle_beta   90.00
_cell.angle_gamma   90.00
#
_symmetry.space_group_name_H-M   'P 1'
#
loop_
_entity.id
_entity.type
_entity.pdbx_description
1 polymer ?
#
loop_
_entity_poly.entity_id
_entity_poly.type
_entity_poly.pdbx_seq_one_letter_code
_entity_poly.pdbx_strand_id
1 'polypeptide(L)' 'KNRNSLLIIEDAEGSLSRLRTSNQSVANLLNLSDGLLSDGIQVQILATFNSPLISLDAALLRPGRLVAQYCFPSTLNIEN' A
#
# COMPACT_ATOMS: atom_id res chain seq x y z
N LYS A 1 6.03 14.12 15.44
CA LYS A 1 4.58 14.45 15.52
C LYS A 1 3.92 13.73 14.35
N ASN A 2 2.78 13.06 14.55
CA ASN A 2 2.10 12.07 13.66
C ASN A 2 2.29 10.58 14.01
N ARG A 3 2.62 10.26 15.27
CA ARG A 3 2.52 8.87 15.75
C ARG A 3 1.06 8.42 15.70
N ASN A 4 0.82 7.19 15.28
CA ASN A 4 -0.51 6.58 15.14
C ASN A 4 -1.41 7.23 14.08
N SER A 5 -0.82 7.88 13.07
CA SER A 5 -1.58 8.39 11.93
C SER A 5 -1.74 7.32 10.84
N LEU A 6 -2.83 7.41 10.08
CA LEU A 6 -3.11 6.57 8.91
C LEU A 6 -2.99 7.43 7.65
N LEU A 7 -2.07 7.07 6.76
CA LEU A 7 -1.97 7.62 5.41
C LEU A 7 -2.82 6.77 4.47
N ILE A 8 -3.84 7.38 3.88
CA ILE A 8 -4.70 6.73 2.88
C ILE A 8 -4.29 7.22 1.50
N ILE A 9 -4.01 6.29 0.59
CA ILE A 9 -3.71 6.56 -0.83
C ILE A 9 -4.81 5.91 -1.65
N GLU A 10 -5.70 6.73 -2.17
CA GLU A 10 -6.79 6.26 -3.02
C GLU A 10 -6.33 6.15 -4.48
N ASP A 11 -6.89 5.18 -5.21
CA ASP A 11 -6.61 4.93 -6.63
C ASP A 11 -5.11 4.85 -6.95
N ALA A 12 -4.40 4.04 -6.15
CA ALA A 12 -2.94 4.01 -6.11
C ALA A 12 -2.27 3.27 -7.29
N GLU A 13 -3.04 2.83 -8.27
CA GLU A 13 -2.64 1.95 -9.38
C GLU A 13 -1.46 2.51 -10.17
N GLY A 14 -1.54 3.80 -10.54
CA GLY A 14 -0.51 4.48 -11.32
C GLY A 14 0.79 4.73 -10.54
N SER A 15 0.73 4.70 -9.21
CA SER A 15 1.87 4.93 -8.31
C SER A 15 2.51 3.66 -7.76
N LEU A 16 1.80 2.54 -7.76
CA LEU A 16 2.27 1.24 -7.24
C LEU A 16 2.62 0.22 -8.33
N SER A 17 2.33 0.52 -9.60
CA SER A 17 2.49 -0.41 -10.71
C SER A 17 3.94 -0.75 -11.04
N ARG A 18 4.26 -2.04 -11.21
CA ARG A 18 5.59 -2.53 -11.60
C ARG A 18 6.09 -2.09 -12.98
N LEU A 19 5.19 -1.59 -13.85
CA LEU A 19 5.46 -1.38 -15.28
C LEU A 19 6.10 -0.01 -15.59
N ARG A 20 6.23 0.88 -14.61
CA ARG A 20 6.85 2.19 -14.83
C ARG A 20 8.33 2.11 -14.46
N THR A 21 9.18 2.53 -15.40
CA THR A 21 10.64 2.41 -15.36
C THR A 21 11.33 3.21 -14.23
N SER A 22 10.60 4.10 -13.54
CA SER A 22 11.10 4.88 -12.40
C SER A 22 9.99 5.22 -11.39
N ASN A 23 9.54 4.25 -10.60
CA ASN A 23 8.56 4.52 -9.54
C ASN A 23 9.21 5.06 -8.26
N GLN A 24 9.55 6.35 -8.27
CA GLN A 24 9.94 7.06 -7.05
C GLN A 24 8.87 6.93 -5.96
N SER A 25 7.60 6.84 -6.34
CA SER A 25 6.47 6.60 -5.43
C SER A 25 6.59 5.26 -4.68
N VAL A 26 6.91 4.17 -5.38
CA VAL A 26 7.13 2.85 -4.75
C VAL A 26 8.34 2.93 -3.82
N ALA A 27 9.47 3.50 -4.27
CA ALA A 27 10.66 3.64 -3.45
C ALA A 27 10.39 4.45 -2.17
N ASN A 28 9.64 5.55 -2.27
CA ASN A 28 9.24 6.35 -1.11
C ASN A 28 8.35 5.55 -0.15
N LEU A 29 7.39 4.77 -0.66
CA LEU A 29 6.54 3.92 0.17
C LEU A 29 7.31 2.79 0.84
N LEU A 30 8.28 2.20 0.15
CA LEU A 30 9.18 1.20 0.74
C LEU A 30 10.01 1.82 1.87
N ASN A 31 10.54 3.02 1.66
CA ASN A 31 11.32 3.74 2.69
C ASN A 31 10.48 4.18 3.89
N LEU A 32 9.18 4.44 3.69
CA LEU A 32 8.27 4.81 4.76
C LEU A 32 7.73 3.61 5.54
N SER A 33 7.62 2.44 4.90
CA SER A 33 7.08 1.22 5.50
C SER A 33 8.14 0.34 6.17
N ASP A 34 9.43 0.53 5.88
CA ASP A 34 10.51 -0.34 6.31
C ASP A 34 11.63 0.44 7.05
N GLY A 35 12.17 -0.16 8.10
CA GLY A 35 13.35 0.32 8.83
C GLY A 35 13.17 1.59 9.69
N LEU A 36 14.29 2.29 9.90
CA LEU A 36 14.45 3.39 10.88
C LEU A 36 13.45 4.55 10.69
N LEU A 37 13.01 4.81 9.46
CA LEU A 37 12.03 5.85 9.16
C LEU A 37 10.62 5.44 9.61
N SER A 38 10.25 4.17 9.42
CA SER A 38 8.98 3.61 9.90
C SER A 38 8.94 3.65 11.45
N ASP A 39 10.05 3.31 12.10
CA ASP A 39 10.18 3.36 13.57
C ASP A 39 10.07 4.79 14.13
N GLY A 40 10.57 5.78 13.39
CA GLY A 40 10.54 7.19 13.78
C GLY A 40 9.19 7.88 13.55
N ILE A 41 8.49 7.53 12.47
CA ILE A 41 7.24 8.18 12.03
C ILE A 41 6.01 7.46 12.58
N GLN A 42 6.03 6.13 12.71
CA GLN A 42 4.91 5.29 13.18
C GLN A 42 3.58 5.57 12.44
N VAL A 43 3.67 5.67 11.10
CA VAL A 43 2.51 5.85 10.22
C VAL A 43 2.07 4.51 9.67
N GLN A 44 0.75 4.27 9.64
CA GLN A 44 0.17 3.15 8.91
C GLN A 44 -0.19 3.61 7.49
N ILE A 45 -0.03 2.75 6.49
CA ILE A 45 -0.36 3.08 5.10
C ILE A 45 -1.47 2.15 4.64
N LEU A 46 -2.56 2.73 4.13
CA LEU A 46 -3.64 2.01 3.46
C LEU A 46 -3.72 2.51 2.02
N ALA A 47 -3.65 1.60 1.05
CA ALA A 47 -3.79 1.93 -0.36
C ALA A 47 -4.97 1.19 -0.97
N THR A 48 -5.76 1.88 -1.78
CA THR A 48 -6.85 1.28 -2.56
C THR A 48 -6.48 1.25 -4.03
N PHE A 49 -6.93 0.22 -4.73
CA PHE A 49 -6.71 0.02 -6.16
C PHE A 49 -7.73 -1.00 -6.68
N ASN A 50 -8.10 -0.89 -7.95
CA ASN A 50 -9.00 -1.80 -8.67
C ASN A 50 -8.25 -2.80 -9.54
N SER A 51 -6.94 -2.61 -9.70
CA SER A 51 -6.06 -3.47 -10.48
C SER A 51 -5.69 -4.77 -9.75
N PRO A 52 -5.43 -5.88 -10.47
CA PRO A 52 -4.98 -7.12 -9.84
C PRO A 52 -3.66 -6.95 -9.09
N LEU A 53 -3.47 -7.62 -7.95
CA LEU A 53 -2.24 -7.56 -7.14
C LEU A 53 -0.95 -7.82 -7.94
N ILE A 54 -1.01 -8.64 -9.00
CA ILE A 54 0.14 -8.95 -9.85
C ILE A 54 0.67 -7.75 -10.66
N SER A 55 -0.11 -6.67 -10.76
CA SER A 55 0.32 -5.42 -11.37
C SER A 55 1.18 -4.58 -10.44
N LEU A 56 1.16 -4.84 -9.13
CA LEU A 56 1.92 -4.09 -8.12
C LEU A 56 3.38 -4.55 -8.07
N ASP A 57 4.25 -3.67 -7.55
CA ASP A 57 5.62 -4.05 -7.24
C ASP A 57 5.66 -5.10 -6.12
N ALA A 58 6.25 -6.27 -6.41
CA ALA A 58 6.34 -7.40 -5.49
C ALA A 58 7.11 -7.07 -4.19
N ALA A 59 7.93 -6.02 -4.19
CA ALA A 59 8.63 -5.55 -2.99
C ALA A 59 7.68 -5.01 -1.91
N LEU A 60 6.48 -4.57 -2.28
CA LEU A 60 5.42 -4.13 -1.36
C LEU A 60 4.73 -5.32 -0.67
N LEU A 61 4.67 -6.47 -1.34
CA LEU A 61 3.97 -7.67 -0.90
C LEU A 61 4.81 -8.58 0.02
N ARG A 62 6.05 -8.19 0.32
CA ARG A 62 6.97 -9.01 1.13
C ARG A 62 6.48 -9.10 2.58
N PRO A 63 6.69 -10.26 3.25
CA PRO A 63 6.44 -10.39 4.68
C PRO A 63 7.16 -9.28 5.47
N GLY A 64 6.45 -8.65 6.41
CA GLY A 64 6.96 -7.51 7.18
C GLY A 64 6.66 -6.13 6.57
N ARG A 65 6.28 -6.06 5.28
CA ARG A 65 5.82 -4.80 4.63
C ARG A 65 4.31 -4.78 4.40
N LEU A 66 3.74 -5.91 3.95
CA LEU A 66 2.30 -6.09 3.85
C LEU A 66 1.76 -6.74 5.12
N VAL A 67 0.95 -6.00 5.86
CA VAL A 67 0.32 -6.50 7.10
C VAL A 67 -1.03 -7.16 6.82
N ALA A 68 -1.81 -6.58 5.91
CA ALA A 68 -3.12 -7.10 5.54
C ALA A 68 -3.43 -6.71 4.08
N GLN A 69 -4.22 -7.56 3.42
CA GLN A 69 -4.84 -7.27 2.14
C GLN A 69 -6.30 -7.68 2.20
N TYR A 70 -7.15 -6.91 1.52
CA TYR A 70 -8.56 -7.22 1.39
C TYR A 70 -8.98 -7.03 -0.07
N CYS A 71 -9.68 -8.02 -0.61
CA CYS A 71 -10.25 -7.96 -1.96
C CYS A 71 -11.76 -7.92 -1.82
N PHE A 72 -12.39 -6.89 -2.38
CA PHE A 72 -13.84 -6.79 -2.41
C PHE A 72 -14.38 -7.76 -3.47
N PRO A 73 -15.33 -8.66 -3.11
CA PRO A 73 -16.04 -9.45 -4.10
C PRO A 73 -16.92 -8.53 -4.95
N SER A 74 -17.23 -8.96 -6.17
CA SER A 74 -18.12 -8.25 -7.09
C SER A 74 -19.58 -8.19 -6.63
N THR A 75 -19.95 -8.99 -5.64
CA THR A 75 -21.29 -8.99 -5.03
C THR A 75 -21.27 -8.28 -3.69
N LEU A 76 -22.08 -7.23 -3.53
CA LEU A 76 -22.38 -6.67 -2.22
C LEU A 76 -23.37 -7.59 -1.50
N ASN A 77 -22.95 -8.19 -0.39
CA ASN A 77 -23.88 -8.81 0.55
C ASN A 77 -24.45 -7.70 1.44
N ILE A 78 -25.65 -7.23 1.11
CA ILE A 78 -26.41 -6.35 1.99
C ILE A 78 -27.25 -7.26 2.88
N GLU A 79 -26.74 -7.53 4.09
CA GLU A 79 -27.57 -8.12 5.15
C GLU A 79 -28.55 -7.03 5.61
N ASN A 80 -29.85 -7.29 5.46
CA ASN A 80 -30.92 -6.42 5.95
C ASN A 80 -31.17 -6.65 7.44
#